data_AF-A0A9E2I342-F1
#
_entry.id   AF-A0A9E2I342-F1
#
_cell.length_a   1.000
_cell.length_b   1.000
_cell.length_c   1.000
_cell.angle_alpha   90.00
_cell.angle_beta   90.00
_cell.angle_gamma   90.00
#
_symmetry.space_group_name_H-M   'P 1'
#
loop_
_entity.id
_entity.type
_entity.pdbx_description
1 polymer ?
#
loop_
_entity_poly.entity_id
_entity_poly.type
_entity_poly.pdbx_seq_one_letter_code
_entity_poly.pdbx_strand_id
1 'polypeptide(L)' 'MNQLDLERSAATIIERTLQYGNRAEIGWLFSVYTRDQVVSWIKDWGNIALPEPHLTFWKLVLDLQ' A
#
# COMPACT_ATOMS: atom_id res chain seq x y z
N MET A 1 14.95 -7.26 12.05
CA MET A 1 14.19 -6.07 11.60
C MET A 1 13.33 -5.64 12.76
N ASN A 2 13.64 -4.50 13.38
CA ASN A 2 12.87 -4.00 14.52
C ASN A 2 11.56 -3.40 14.00
N GLN A 3 10.45 -3.66 14.67
CA GLN A 3 9.11 -3.15 14.34
C GLN A 3 9.09 -1.61 14.14
N LEU A 4 9.96 -0.90 14.88
CA LEU A 4 10.19 0.54 14.80
C LEU A 4 10.64 1.05 13.41
N ASP A 5 11.35 0.24 12.63
CA ASP A 5 11.80 0.63 11.28
C ASP A 5 10.67 0.48 10.24
N LEU A 6 9.74 -0.45 10.47
CA LEU A 6 8.59 -0.71 9.60
C LEU A 6 7.53 0.39 9.70
N GLU A 7 7.38 1.01 10.87
CA GLU A 7 6.47 2.16 11.06
C GLU A 7 7.03 3.42 10.39
N ARG A 8 8.33 3.70 10.57
CA ARG A 8 8.99 4.86 9.93
C ARG A 8 9.06 4.74 8.41
N SER A 9 9.19 3.51 7.91
CA SER A 9 9.28 3.22 6.47
C SER A 9 7.95 2.80 5.85
N ALA A 10 6.85 2.82 6.62
CA ALA A 10 5.56 2.28 6.20
C ALA A 10 5.08 2.87 4.88
N ALA A 11 5.21 4.20 4.72
CA ALA A 11 4.77 4.88 3.50
C ALA A 11 5.50 4.35 2.26
N THR A 12 6.83 4.27 2.29
CA THR A 12 7.64 3.80 1.16
C THR A 12 7.44 2.31 0.89
N ILE A 13 7.23 1.50 1.93
CA ILE A 13 6.96 0.07 1.77
C ILE A 13 5.60 -0.12 1.10
N ILE A 14 4.54 0.53 1.60
CA ILE A 14 3.19 0.45 1.03
C ILE A 14 3.24 0.92 -0.44
N GLU A 15 3.83 2.09 -0.71
CA GLU A 15 3.98 2.62 -2.07
C GLU A 15 4.62 1.61 -3.03
N ARG A 16 5.82 1.14 -2.70
CA ARG A 16 6.59 0.27 -3.58
C ARG A 16 5.90 -1.07 -3.80
N THR A 17 5.29 -1.62 -2.75
CA THR A 17 4.60 -2.90 -2.85
C THR A 17 3.31 -2.78 -3.65
N LEU A 18 2.55 -1.68 -3.52
CA LEU A 18 1.36 -1.45 -4.35
C LEU A 18 1.72 -1.20 -5.82
N GLN A 19 2.86 -0.57 -6.11
CA GLN A 19 3.24 -0.23 -7.48
C GLN A 19 3.96 -1.37 -8.23
N TYR A 20 4.83 -2.11 -7.56
CA TYR A 20 5.71 -3.09 -8.21
C TYR A 20 5.61 -4.50 -7.60
N GLY A 21 4.85 -4.66 -6.53
CA GLY A 21 4.80 -5.89 -5.77
C GLY A 21 4.17 -7.04 -6.55
N ASN A 22 4.78 -8.22 -6.44
CA ASN A 22 4.17 -9.46 -6.88
C ASN A 22 3.17 -9.99 -5.85
N ARG A 23 2.43 -11.05 -6.19
CA ARG A 23 1.39 -11.63 -5.31
C ARG A 23 1.89 -11.99 -3.90
N ALA A 24 3.13 -12.47 -3.76
CA ALA A 24 3.69 -12.81 -2.46
C ALA A 24 3.98 -11.56 -1.62
N GLU A 25 4.52 -10.50 -2.24
CA GLU A 25 4.76 -9.21 -1.59
C GLU A 25 3.46 -8.52 -1.18
N ILE A 26 2.43 -8.58 -2.03
CA ILE A 26 1.07 -8.11 -1.68
C ILE A 26 0.52 -8.91 -0.49
N GLY A 27 0.65 -10.24 -0.50
CA GLY A 27 0.22 -11.08 0.62
C GLY A 27 0.95 -10.73 1.92
N TRP A 28 2.26 -10.48 1.84
CA TRP A 28 3.04 -10.02 2.98
C TRP A 28 2.61 -8.63 3.45
N LEU A 29 2.35 -7.68 2.55
CA LEU A 29 1.91 -6.33 2.90
C LEU A 29 0.66 -6.36 3.78
N PHE A 30 -0.36 -7.13 3.40
CA PHE A 30 -1.59 -7.28 4.16
C PHE A 30 -1.45 -8.18 5.41
N SER A 31 -0.32 -8.87 5.58
CA SER A 31 0.01 -9.58 6.82
C SER A 31 0.68 -8.66 7.86
N VAL A 32 1.34 -7.59 7.41
CA VAL A 32 2.07 -6.64 8.27
C VAL A 32 1.24 -5.40 8.57
N TYR A 33 0.59 -4.84 7.55
CA TYR A 33 -0.27 -3.67 7.66
C TYR A 33 -1.72 -4.10 7.54
N THR A 34 -2.57 -3.55 8.41
CA THR A 34 -4.00 -3.80 8.31
C THR A 34 -4.55 -3.20 7.03
N ARG A 35 -5.67 -3.74 6.55
CA ARG A 35 -6.37 -3.18 5.39
C ARG A 35 -6.65 -1.69 5.57
N ASP A 36 -7.07 -1.27 6.77
CA ASP A 36 -7.40 0.12 7.06
C ASP A 36 -6.17 1.04 6.96
N GLN A 37 -5.00 0.58 7.39
CA GLN A 37 -3.75 1.34 7.24
C GLN A 37 -3.40 1.54 5.76
N VAL A 38 -3.50 0.49 4.95
CA VAL A 38 -3.24 0.57 3.50
C VAL A 38 -4.27 1.47 2.81
N VAL A 39 -5.55 1.36 3.18
CA VAL A 39 -6.62 2.20 2.66
C VAL A 39 -6.43 3.67 3.02
N SER A 40 -6.10 3.98 4.28
CA SER A 40 -5.79 5.35 4.70
C SER A 40 -4.63 5.90 3.87
N TRP A 41 -3.56 5.12 3.72
CA TRP A 41 -2.42 5.53 2.92
C TRP A 41 -2.80 5.82 1.46
N ILE A 42 -3.62 4.96 0.82
CA ILE A 42 -4.09 5.19 -0.56
C ILE A 42 -4.95 6.46 -0.65
N LYS A 43 -5.80 6.73 0.35
CA LYS A 43 -6.63 7.95 0.38
C LYS A 43 -5.78 9.22 0.52
N ASP A 44 -4.78 9.17 1.39
CA ASP A 44 -3.96 10.33 1.74
C ASP A 44 -2.89 10.62 0.65
N TRP A 45 -2.28 9.58 0.09
CA TRP A 45 -1.11 9.71 -0.79
C TRP A 45 -1.27 9.11 -2.17
N GLY A 46 -2.27 8.26 -2.41
CA GLY A 46 -2.40 7.48 -3.65
C GLY A 46 -2.43 8.35 -4.92
N ASN A 47 -3.07 9.53 -4.88
CA ASN A 47 -3.11 10.44 -6.03
C ASN A 47 -1.73 11.01 -6.43
N ILE A 48 -0.78 11.05 -5.49
CA ILE A 48 0.57 11.60 -5.70
C ILE A 48 1.57 10.46 -5.93
N ALA A 49 1.45 9.38 -5.16
CA ALA A 49 2.42 8.30 -5.08
C ALA A 49 2.11 7.12 -6.02
N LEU A 50 0.86 6.92 -6.42
CA LEU A 50 0.48 5.84 -7.33
C LEU A 50 0.09 6.40 -8.70
N PRO A 51 0.94 6.26 -9.73
CA PRO A 51 0.55 6.59 -11.09
C PRO A 51 -0.48 5.59 -11.62
N GLU A 52 -1.35 6.05 -12.52
CA GLU A 52 -2.26 5.17 -13.25
C GLU A 52 -1.48 4.12 -14.07
N PRO A 53 -2.00 2.88 -14.21
CA PRO A 53 -3.32 2.42 -13.79
C PRO A 53 -3.38 1.88 -12.35
N HIS A 54 -2.29 1.96 -11.58
CA HIS A 54 -2.18 1.30 -10.27
C HIS A 54 -3.15 1.87 -9.26
N LEU A 55 -3.33 3.20 -9.25
CA LEU A 55 -4.29 3.85 -8.38
C LEU A 55 -5.71 3.36 -8.64
N THR A 56 -6.17 3.38 -9.90
CA THR A 56 -7.49 2.87 -10.26
C THR A 56 -7.65 1.39 -9.90
N PHE A 57 -6.63 0.57 -10.17
CA PHE A 57 -6.64 -0.85 -9.81
C PHE A 57 -6.84 -1.06 -8.30
N TRP A 58 -6.07 -0.37 -7.47
CA TRP A 58 -6.16 -0.54 -6.02
C TRP A 58 -7.45 0.04 -5.44
N LYS A 59 -7.97 1.14 -6.00
CA LYS A 59 -9.30 1.63 -5.65
C LYS A 59 -10.37 0.57 -5.94
N LEU A 60 -10.31 -0.08 -7.10
CA LEU A 60 -11.24 -1.15 -7.46
C LEU A 60 -11.11 -2.37 -6.52
N VAL A 61 -9.90 -2.86 -6.29
CA VAL A 61 -9.66 -4.06 -5.45
C VAL A 61 -10.08 -3.83 -4.00
N LEU A 62 -9.88 -2.62 -3.48
CA LEU A 62 -10.16 -2.29 -2.09
C LEU A 62 -11.54 -1.67 -1.86
N ASP A 63 -12.33 -1.50 -2.93
CA ASP A 63 -13.66 -0.87 -2.92
C ASP A 63 -13.62 0.57 -2.38
N LEU A 64 -12.75 1.39 -2.97
CA LEU A 64 -12.56 2.80 -2.64
C LEU A 64 -13.21 3.68 -3.73
N GLN A 65 -13.96 4.68 -3.28
CA GLN A 65 -14.60 5.70 -4.13
C GLN A 65 -13.59 6.78 -4.54
#